data_AF-A0A060ZZX1-F1
#
_entry.id   AF-A0A060ZZX1-F1
#
_cell.length_a   1.000
_cell.length_b   1.000
_cell.length_c   1.000
_cell.angle_alpha   90.00
_cell.angle_beta   90.00
_cell.angle_gamma   90.00
#
_symmetry.space_group_name_H-M   'P 1'
#
loop_
_entity.id
_entity.type
_entity.pdbx_description
1 polymer ?
#
loop_
_entity_poly.entity_id
_entity_poly.type
_entity_poly.pdbx_seq_one_letter_code
_entity_poly.pdbx_strand_id
1 'polypeptide(L)'
;MRFNVSPKPAHSGDPAARRLAPRALTALAAVPGTAFEFVCRSPEDLAEVADVVERHGTAPVWVMSEGQTPDELSLRPAALGDAVIARGWNLTTRLHVAVWGDRRGK
;
A
#
# COMPACT_ATOMS: atom_id res chain seq x y z
N MET A 1 -12.60 10.60 -13.66
CA MET A 1 -11.48 9.65 -13.85
C MET A 1 -10.86 9.42 -12.48
N ARG A 2 -10.61 8.16 -12.09
CA ARG A 2 -9.99 7.81 -10.80
C ARG A 2 -8.70 7.05 -11.06
N PHE A 3 -7.66 7.35 -10.31
CA PHE A 3 -6.40 6.61 -10.34
C PHE A 3 -6.25 5.75 -9.08
N ASN A 4 -5.62 4.60 -9.23
CA ASN A 4 -5.01 3.87 -8.13
C ASN A 4 -3.50 4.04 -8.29
N VAL A 5 -2.88 4.73 -7.33
CA VAL A 5 -1.46 5.08 -7.36
C VAL A 5 -0.77 4.22 -6.32
N SER A 6 0.28 3.49 -6.71
CA SER A 6 0.98 2.57 -5.80
C SER A 6 2.45 2.93 -5.63
N PRO A 7 2.78 3.96 -4.83
CA PRO A 7 4.16 4.25 -4.48
C PRO A 7 4.76 3.05 -3.74
N LYS A 8 6.02 2.74 -4.02
CA LYS A 8 6.68 1.58 -3.40
C LYS A 8 7.36 1.99 -2.09
N PRO A 9 7.13 1.28 -0.97
CA PRO A 9 7.94 1.46 0.24
C PRO A 9 9.39 1.03 0.02
N ALA A 10 10.30 1.40 0.93
CA ALA A 10 11.75 1.13 0.83
C ALA A 10 12.08 -0.35 0.67
N HIS A 11 11.25 -1.17 1.28
CA HIS A 11 11.34 -2.62 1.33
C HIS A 11 11.34 -3.27 -0.08
N SER A 12 10.87 -2.54 -1.11
CA SER A 12 10.89 -2.97 -2.52
C SER A 12 12.29 -3.01 -3.16
N GLY A 13 13.31 -2.47 -2.48
CA GLY A 13 14.70 -2.52 -2.91
C GLY A 13 15.17 -1.37 -3.81
N ASP A 14 14.28 -0.43 -4.19
CA ASP A 14 14.66 0.74 -4.97
C ASP A 14 15.01 1.95 -4.07
N PRO A 15 15.99 2.79 -4.45
CA PRO A 15 16.26 4.04 -3.77
C PRO A 15 15.04 4.99 -3.80
N ALA A 16 14.87 5.80 -2.76
CA ALA A 16 13.75 6.74 -2.62
C ALA A 16 13.54 7.62 -3.89
N ALA A 17 14.63 8.11 -4.48
CA ALA A 17 14.60 8.95 -5.68
C ALA A 17 14.03 8.25 -6.94
N ARG A 18 14.00 6.91 -6.95
CA ARG A 18 13.42 6.10 -8.04
C ARG A 18 12.00 5.64 -7.74
N ARG A 19 11.71 5.30 -6.48
CA ARG A 19 10.40 4.73 -6.08
C ARG A 19 9.35 5.77 -5.68
N LEU A 20 9.78 6.99 -5.32
CA LEU A 20 8.90 8.10 -5.02
C LEU A 20 9.09 9.19 -6.09
N ALA A 21 7.97 9.62 -6.66
CA ALA A 21 7.93 10.72 -7.62
C ALA A 21 7.16 11.91 -7.01
N PRO A 22 7.82 12.78 -6.22
CA PRO A 22 7.14 13.82 -5.42
C PRO A 22 6.14 14.67 -6.21
N ARG A 23 6.54 15.15 -7.40
CA ARG A 23 5.68 15.97 -8.26
C ARG A 23 4.43 15.21 -8.71
N ALA A 24 4.57 13.93 -9.05
CA ALA A 24 3.45 13.10 -9.46
C ALA A 24 2.52 12.79 -8.28
N LEU A 25 3.07 12.50 -7.09
CA LEU A 25 2.28 12.23 -5.88
C LEU A 25 1.39 13.43 -5.52
N THR A 26 1.97 14.63 -5.44
CA THR A 26 1.22 15.86 -5.13
C THR A 26 0.19 16.17 -6.22
N ALA A 27 0.53 16.01 -7.50
CA ALA A 27 -0.41 16.25 -8.59
C ALA A 27 -1.60 15.26 -8.57
N LEU A 28 -1.33 13.97 -8.33
CA LEU A 28 -2.35 12.94 -8.27
C LEU A 28 -3.21 13.02 -7.01
N ALA A 29 -2.67 13.53 -5.91
CA ALA A 29 -3.41 13.77 -4.67
C ALA A 29 -4.47 14.88 -4.84
N ALA A 30 -4.23 15.84 -5.73
CA ALA A 30 -5.21 16.88 -6.07
C ALA A 30 -6.35 16.39 -6.99
N VAL A 31 -6.23 15.18 -7.58
CA VAL A 31 -7.26 14.63 -8.47
C VAL A 31 -8.35 13.95 -7.63
N PRO A 32 -9.63 14.40 -7.72
CA PRO A 32 -10.71 13.81 -6.94
C PRO A 32 -10.87 12.31 -7.19
N GLY A 33 -10.95 11.54 -6.11
CA GLY A 33 -11.18 10.10 -6.14
C GLY A 33 -9.92 9.25 -6.34
N THR A 34 -8.72 9.84 -6.53
CA THR A 34 -7.47 9.08 -6.54
C THR A 34 -7.27 8.34 -5.22
N ALA A 35 -6.95 7.05 -5.27
CA ALA A 35 -6.59 6.26 -4.11
C ALA A 35 -5.10 5.94 -4.14
N PHE A 36 -4.47 5.91 -2.96
CA PHE A 36 -3.06 5.58 -2.80
C PHE A 36 -2.92 4.26 -2.06
N GLU A 37 -2.35 3.27 -2.73
CA GLU A 37 -2.21 1.91 -2.21
C GLU A 37 -0.74 1.54 -1.98
N PHE A 38 -0.42 1.12 -0.76
CA PHE A 38 0.92 0.72 -0.36
C PHE A 38 0.93 -0.76 0.02
N VAL A 39 1.83 -1.53 -0.59
CA VAL A 39 2.05 -2.93 -0.21
C VAL A 39 2.99 -2.95 0.99
N CYS A 40 2.53 -3.38 2.17
CA CYS A 40 3.31 -3.40 3.41
C CYS A 40 3.56 -4.83 3.90
N ARG A 41 4.75 -5.08 4.46
CA ARG A 41 5.19 -6.36 5.01
C ARG A 41 5.10 -6.39 6.52
N SER A 42 5.32 -5.24 7.16
CA SER A 42 5.38 -5.09 8.61
C SER A 42 4.94 -3.70 9.09
N PRO A 43 4.70 -3.49 10.40
CA PRO A 43 4.29 -2.20 10.94
C PRO A 43 5.28 -1.06 10.68
N GLU A 44 6.58 -1.34 10.51
CA GLU A 44 7.61 -0.35 10.20
C GLU A 44 7.34 0.31 8.84
N ASP A 45 6.82 -0.44 7.87
CA ASP A 45 6.43 0.12 6.57
C ASP A 45 5.31 1.15 6.73
N LEU A 46 4.44 1.00 7.74
CA LEU A 46 3.34 1.95 7.99
C LEU A 46 3.85 3.31 8.48
N ALA A 47 4.99 3.35 9.17
CA ALA A 47 5.62 4.61 9.54
C ALA A 47 6.13 5.34 8.30
N GLU A 48 6.75 4.61 7.36
CA GLU A 48 7.17 5.18 6.09
C GLU A 48 5.98 5.66 5.25
N VAL A 49 4.89 4.90 5.21
CA VAL A 49 3.66 5.33 4.52
C VAL A 49 3.13 6.62 5.13
N ALA A 50 3.15 6.76 6.46
CA ALA A 50 2.68 7.97 7.13
C ALA A 50 3.49 9.20 6.69
N ASP A 51 4.81 9.08 6.60
CA ASP A 51 5.68 10.15 6.09
C ASP A 51 5.32 10.56 4.65
N VAL A 52 5.05 9.60 3.77
CA VAL A 52 4.66 9.89 2.38
C VAL A 52 3.29 10.57 2.34
N VAL A 53 2.34 10.10 3.14
CA VAL A 53 0.99 10.63 3.24
C VAL A 53 1.00 12.07 3.74
N GLU A 54 1.74 12.34 4.81
CA GLU A 54 1.86 13.67 5.38
C GLU A 54 2.53 14.65 4.40
N ARG A 55 3.64 14.24 3.78
CA ARG A 55 4.41 15.10 2.87
C ARG A 55 3.69 15.45 1.58
N HIS A 56 2.84 14.56 1.08
CA HIS A 56 2.23 14.69 -0.26
C HIS A 56 0.70 14.78 -0.26
N GLY A 57 0.05 14.68 0.90
CA GLY A 57 -1.41 14.76 1.02
C GLY A 57 -2.14 13.59 0.37
N THR A 58 -1.52 12.41 0.33
CA THR A 58 -2.04 11.27 -0.43
C THR A 58 -3.16 10.57 0.33
N ALA A 59 -4.41 10.82 -0.04
CA ALA A 59 -5.60 10.22 0.56
C ALA A 59 -6.70 9.95 -0.48
N PRO A 60 -7.58 8.93 -0.29
CA PRO A 60 -7.55 7.92 0.78
C PRO A 60 -6.38 6.93 0.64
N VAL A 61 -5.95 6.39 1.78
CA VAL A 61 -4.85 5.42 1.90
C VAL A 61 -5.39 4.00 2.01
N TRP A 62 -4.81 3.10 1.23
CA TRP A 62 -5.03 1.67 1.24
C TRP A 62 -3.73 0.94 1.55
N VAL A 63 -3.76 0.03 2.50
CA VAL A 63 -2.63 -0.83 2.85
C VAL A 63 -2.95 -2.24 2.41
N MET A 64 -2.21 -2.73 1.43
CA MET A 64 -2.25 -4.12 1.02
C MET A 64 -1.18 -4.90 1.77
N SER A 65 -1.54 -5.96 2.47
CA SER A 65 -0.53 -6.86 3.03
C SER A 65 0.25 -7.55 1.90
N GLU A 66 1.56 -7.62 2.01
CA GLU A 66 2.37 -8.50 1.16
C GLU A 66 2.00 -9.97 1.40
N GLY A 67 2.17 -10.82 0.38
CA GLY A 67 2.05 -12.26 0.48
C GLY A 67 1.92 -12.91 -0.91
N GLN A 68 2.53 -14.08 -1.07
CA GLN A 68 2.46 -14.93 -2.27
C GLN A 68 1.80 -16.28 -1.98
N THR A 69 1.58 -16.62 -0.71
CA THR A 69 0.85 -17.82 -0.31
C THR A 69 -0.39 -17.48 0.53
N PRO A 70 -1.42 -18.36 0.55
CA PRO A 70 -2.57 -18.20 1.44
C PRO A 70 -2.18 -18.10 2.93
N ASP A 71 -1.15 -18.83 3.35
CA ASP A 71 -0.67 -18.81 4.74
C ASP A 71 -0.07 -17.45 5.11
N GLU A 72 0.75 -16.87 4.24
CA GLU A 72 1.28 -15.52 4.41
C GLU A 72 0.17 -14.47 4.47
N LEU A 73 -0.84 -14.63 3.61
CA LEU A 73 -2.01 -13.75 3.57
C LEU A 73 -2.98 -13.94 4.73
N SER A 74 -2.86 -15.01 5.50
CA SER A 74 -3.67 -15.21 6.71
C SER A 74 -3.02 -14.54 7.93
N LEU A 75 -1.69 -14.49 7.98
CA LEU A 75 -0.94 -13.96 9.12
C LEU A 75 -0.70 -12.45 9.04
N ARG A 76 -0.31 -11.93 7.86
CA ARG A 76 0.14 -10.54 7.72
C ARG A 76 -0.96 -9.49 7.87
N PRO A 77 -2.20 -9.68 7.37
CA PRO A 77 -3.27 -8.73 7.63
C PRO A 77 -3.55 -8.54 9.12
N ALA A 78 -3.52 -9.62 9.91
CA ALA A 78 -3.73 -9.55 11.35
C ALA A 78 -2.64 -8.72 12.05
N ALA A 79 -1.39 -8.84 11.61
CA ALA A 79 -0.27 -8.07 12.17
C ALA A 79 -0.32 -6.57 11.83
N LEU A 80 -1.00 -6.18 10.75
CA LEU A 80 -1.10 -4.78 10.30
C LEU A 80 -2.42 -4.12 10.67
N GLY A 81 -3.50 -4.90 10.82
CA GLY A 81 -4.88 -4.41 10.83
C GLY A 81 -5.14 -3.33 11.87
N ASP A 82 -4.80 -3.58 13.13
CA ASP A 82 -5.02 -2.61 14.22
C ASP A 82 -4.26 -1.31 13.97
N ALA A 83 -3.02 -1.40 13.51
CA ALA A 83 -2.18 -0.25 13.22
C ALA A 83 -2.70 0.56 12.00
N VAL A 84 -3.22 -0.10 10.98
CA VAL A 84 -3.81 0.54 9.80
C VAL A 84 -5.11 1.26 10.18
N ILE A 85 -5.98 0.59 10.94
CA ILE A 85 -7.27 1.14 11.39
C ILE A 85 -7.05 2.33 12.33
N ALA A 86 -6.08 2.25 13.25
CA ALA A 86 -5.74 3.34 14.17
C ALA A 86 -5.32 4.63 13.45
N ARG A 87 -4.86 4.54 12.19
CA ARG A 87 -4.50 5.69 11.34
C ARG A 87 -5.67 6.20 10.48
N GLY A 88 -6.84 5.57 10.56
CA GLY A 88 -7.99 5.86 9.70
C GLY A 88 -7.79 5.41 8.24
N TRP A 89 -6.90 4.44 8.01
CA TRP A 89 -6.61 3.92 6.68
C TRP A 89 -7.41 2.64 6.39
N ASN A 90 -7.44 2.25 5.12
CA ASN A 90 -8.12 1.04 4.68
C ASN A 90 -7.13 -0.13 4.60
N LEU A 91 -7.56 -1.32 5.02
CA LEU A 91 -6.80 -2.56 4.85
C LEU A 91 -7.35 -3.37 3.68
N THR A 92 -6.47 -3.93 2.86
CA THR A 92 -6.82 -4.84 1.76
C THR A 92 -5.86 -6.03 1.71
N THR A 93 -6.24 -7.08 0.99
CA THR A 93 -5.44 -8.29 0.79
C THR A 93 -5.36 -8.64 -0.70
N ARG A 94 -4.44 -9.55 -1.05
CA ARG A 94 -4.32 -10.08 -2.40
C ARG A 94 -5.36 -11.18 -2.60
N LEU A 95 -6.60 -10.77 -2.89
CA LEU A 95 -7.71 -11.72 -3.06
C LEU A 95 -7.41 -12.80 -4.10
N HIS A 96 -6.75 -12.44 -5.21
CA HIS A 96 -6.38 -13.42 -6.24
C HIS A 96 -5.44 -14.51 -5.71
N VAL A 97 -4.45 -14.17 -4.88
CA VAL A 97 -3.55 -15.14 -4.25
C VAL A 97 -4.30 -15.95 -3.19
N ALA A 98 -5.21 -15.33 -2.44
CA ALA A 98 -6.03 -16.04 -1.45
C ALA A 98 -6.92 -17.10 -2.12
N VAL A 99 -7.44 -16.83 -3.32
CA VAL A 99 -8.36 -17.74 -4.03
C VAL A 99 -7.62 -18.74 -4.92
N TRP A 100 -6.57 -18.31 -5.64
CA TRP A 100 -5.90 -19.10 -6.68
C TRP A 100 -4.40 -19.32 -6.45
N GLY A 101 -3.81 -18.80 -5.38
CA GLY A 101 -2.36 -18.78 -5.17
C GLY A 101 -1.63 -17.84 -6.15
N ASP A 102 -0.30 -17.93 -6.23
CA ASP A 102 0.52 -17.14 -7.16
C ASP A 102 0.50 -17.69 -8.60
N ARG A 103 -0.70 -17.94 -9.12
CA ARG A 103 -0.92 -18.45 -10.48
C ARG A 103 -1.14 -17.30 -11.44
N ARG A 104 -0.28 -17.19 -12.46
CA ARG A 104 -0.44 -16.18 -13.52
C ARG A 104 -1.72 -16.42 -14.34
N GLY A 105 -2.43 -15.34 -14.66
CA GLY A 105 -3.60 -15.36 -15.55
C GLY A 105 -4.89 -15.89 -14.91
N LYS A 106 -5.01 -15.79 -13.58
CA LYS A 106 -6.20 -16.14 -12.81
C LYS A 106 -6.65 -14.96 -11.95
#